data_AF-X6PBB1-F1
#
_entry.id   AF-X6PBB1-F1
#
_cell.length_a   1.000
_cell.length_b   1.000
_cell.length_c   1.000
_cell.angle_alpha   90.00
_cell.angle_beta   90.00
_cell.angle_gamma   90.00
#
_symmetry.space_group_name_H-M   'P 1'
#
loop_
_entity.id
_entity.type
_entity.pdbx_description
1 polymer ?
#
loop_
_entity_poly.entity_id
_entity_poly.type
_entity_poly.pdbx_seq_one_letter_code
_entity_poly.pdbx_strand_id
1 'polypeptide(L)'
;MLVQLQQTFPKLDEEIISDVLKWFNQDVEETKSVLTWLTENTTNLHQQQYLMQLFKTFDNKLEKTIISQTWRNCNQIFVDTFAKLREICATSNLNKLNTLQNIITVKSEEEKELKITREMCLHILWNILKYPKHIKFRQIHKQALYYYLAKQCHTSGADFKQVFTGMERELQYIGFKKENDDNWHYQYKIPLLHLWNCYRSVVSHQIMYVVNKTNDINI
;
A
#
# COMPACT_ATOMS: atom_id res chain seq x y z
N MET A 1 -11.88 -23.13 -38.40
CA MET A 1 -11.89 -21.87 -37.63
C MET A 1 -11.00 -20.81 -38.28
N LEU A 2 -9.69 -21.02 -38.45
CA LEU A 2 -8.80 -20.06 -39.13
C LEU A 2 -9.33 -19.63 -40.51
N VAL A 3 -9.70 -20.59 -41.36
CA VAL A 3 -10.26 -20.33 -42.70
C VAL A 3 -11.51 -19.44 -42.66
N GLN A 4 -12.39 -19.63 -41.67
CA GLN A 4 -13.61 -18.81 -41.53
C GLN A 4 -13.27 -17.38 -41.09
N LEU A 5 -12.31 -17.22 -40.17
CA LEU A 5 -11.82 -15.91 -39.75
C LEU A 5 -11.13 -15.19 -40.91
N GLN A 6 -10.34 -15.88 -41.72
CA GLN A 6 -9.69 -15.32 -42.91
C GLN A 6 -10.69 -14.88 -43.97
N GLN A 7 -11.77 -15.63 -44.16
CA GLN A 7 -12.90 -15.21 -45.02
C GLN A 7 -13.62 -13.97 -44.46
N THR A 8 -13.74 -13.85 -43.14
CA THR A 8 -14.41 -12.73 -42.47
C THR A 8 -13.56 -11.45 -42.48
N PHE A 9 -12.22 -11.60 -42.37
CA PHE A 9 -11.26 -10.52 -42.29
C PHE A 9 -10.24 -10.56 -43.44
N PRO A 10 -10.66 -10.41 -44.70
CA PRO A 10 -9.80 -10.60 -45.87
C PRO A 10 -8.68 -9.55 -46.00
N LYS A 11 -8.73 -8.47 -45.21
CA LYS A 11 -7.71 -7.40 -45.17
C LYS A 11 -6.59 -7.66 -44.16
N LEU A 12 -6.77 -8.65 -43.28
CA LEU A 12 -5.78 -9.02 -42.29
C LEU A 12 -4.92 -10.15 -42.83
N ASP A 13 -3.64 -10.10 -42.53
CA ASP A 13 -2.73 -11.19 -42.86
C ASP A 13 -3.03 -12.44 -42.03
N GLU A 14 -2.87 -13.61 -42.66
CA GLU A 14 -3.13 -14.91 -42.03
C GLU A 14 -2.29 -15.11 -40.76
N GLU A 15 -1.05 -14.61 -40.75
CA GLU A 15 -0.16 -14.69 -39.59
C GLU A 15 -0.77 -13.95 -38.38
N ILE A 16 -1.34 -12.76 -38.61
CA ILE A 16 -1.98 -11.97 -37.56
C ILE A 16 -3.23 -12.66 -37.04
N ILE A 17 -4.06 -13.21 -37.93
CA ILE A 17 -5.26 -13.95 -37.53
C ILE A 17 -4.86 -15.17 -36.69
N SER A 18 -3.84 -15.92 -37.12
CA SER A 18 -3.31 -17.07 -36.40
C SER A 18 -2.74 -16.70 -35.03
N ASP A 19 -2.01 -15.58 -34.94
CA ASP A 19 -1.40 -15.10 -33.71
C ASP A 19 -2.45 -14.62 -32.69
N VAL A 20 -3.46 -13.85 -33.12
CA VAL A 20 -4.59 -13.44 -32.27
C VAL A 20 -5.34 -14.67 -31.76
N LEU A 21 -5.66 -15.61 -32.66
CA LEU A 21 -6.40 -16.82 -32.32
C LEU A 21 -5.66 -17.70 -31.30
N LYS A 22 -4.33 -17.82 -31.43
CA LYS A 22 -3.49 -18.52 -30.45
C LYS A 22 -3.48 -17.81 -29.10
N TRP A 23 -3.38 -16.49 -29.11
CA TRP A 23 -3.30 -15.71 -27.88
C TRP A 23 -4.58 -15.81 -27.03
N PHE A 24 -5.75 -15.87 -27.68
CA PHE A 24 -7.04 -16.07 -27.02
C PHE A 24 -7.41 -17.54 -26.80
N ASN A 25 -6.46 -18.48 -26.86
CA ASN A 25 -6.71 -19.91 -26.65
C ASN A 25 -7.89 -20.46 -27.48
N GLN A 26 -8.02 -20.02 -28.73
CA GLN A 26 -9.12 -20.39 -29.63
C GLN A 26 -10.51 -19.83 -29.26
N ASP A 27 -10.62 -18.86 -28.35
CA ASP A 27 -11.87 -18.13 -28.12
C ASP A 27 -12.25 -17.31 -29.37
N VAL A 28 -13.31 -17.74 -30.04
CA VAL A 28 -13.76 -17.19 -31.32
C VAL A 28 -14.29 -15.77 -31.16
N GLU A 29 -14.99 -15.47 -30.06
CA GLU A 29 -15.66 -14.19 -29.90
C GLU A 29 -14.67 -13.09 -29.49
N GLU A 30 -13.74 -13.40 -28.58
CA GLU A 30 -12.64 -12.47 -28.25
C GLU A 30 -11.71 -12.26 -29.45
N THR A 31 -11.40 -13.33 -30.18
CA THR A 31 -10.62 -13.24 -31.42
C THR A 31 -11.30 -12.32 -32.44
N LYS A 32 -12.60 -12.52 -32.74
CA LYS A 32 -13.35 -11.65 -33.65
C LYS A 32 -13.35 -10.19 -33.17
N SER A 33 -13.54 -9.95 -31.88
CA SER A 33 -13.52 -8.60 -31.31
C SER A 33 -12.20 -7.88 -31.61
N VAL A 34 -11.06 -8.56 -31.42
CA VAL A 34 -9.73 -7.97 -31.67
C VAL A 34 -9.43 -7.83 -33.16
N LEU A 35 -9.83 -8.80 -33.99
CA LEU A 35 -9.64 -8.70 -35.44
C LEU A 35 -10.48 -7.57 -36.06
N THR A 36 -11.73 -7.39 -35.62
CA THR A 36 -12.55 -6.23 -36.00
C THR A 36 -11.85 -4.94 -35.59
N TRP A 37 -11.38 -4.86 -34.34
CA TRP A 37 -10.66 -3.69 -33.83
C TRP A 37 -9.38 -3.36 -34.61
N LEU A 38 -8.58 -4.37 -34.98
CA LEU A 38 -7.38 -4.18 -35.82
C LEU A 38 -7.76 -3.67 -37.22
N THR A 39 -8.82 -4.23 -37.81
CA THR A 39 -9.31 -3.86 -39.15
C THR A 39 -9.79 -2.41 -39.19
N GLU A 40 -10.42 -1.91 -38.12
CA GLU A 40 -10.92 -0.54 -38.02
C GLU A 40 -9.82 0.51 -37.78
N ASN A 41 -8.64 0.11 -37.30
CA ASN A 41 -7.60 1.03 -36.83
C ASN A 41 -6.31 1.01 -37.67
N THR A 42 -6.27 0.23 -38.75
CA THR A 42 -5.06 0.05 -39.56
C THR A 42 -5.36 0.09 -41.05
N THR A 43 -4.37 0.53 -41.84
CA THR A 43 -4.51 0.67 -43.29
C THR A 43 -3.60 -0.28 -44.07
N ASN A 44 -2.54 -0.79 -43.43
CA ASN A 44 -1.56 -1.70 -44.03
C ASN A 44 -1.05 -2.73 -43.01
N LEU A 45 -0.33 -3.73 -43.52
CA LEU A 45 0.17 -4.86 -42.72
C LEU A 45 1.11 -4.43 -41.59
N HIS A 46 2.04 -3.50 -41.84
CA HIS A 46 2.96 -3.04 -40.80
C HIS A 46 2.21 -2.38 -39.63
N GLN A 47 1.19 -1.59 -39.94
CA GLN A 47 0.34 -0.99 -38.91
C GLN A 47 -0.43 -2.05 -38.11
N GLN A 48 -0.91 -3.12 -38.77
CA GLN A 48 -1.55 -4.24 -38.08
C GLN A 48 -0.60 -4.91 -37.08
N GLN A 49 0.64 -5.18 -37.49
CA GLN A 49 1.66 -5.77 -36.63
C GLN A 49 2.00 -4.87 -35.44
N TYR A 50 2.22 -3.57 -35.68
CA TYR A 50 2.54 -2.61 -34.63
C TYR A 50 1.39 -2.43 -33.63
N LEU A 51 0.16 -2.30 -34.13
CA LEU A 51 -1.00 -2.14 -33.27
C LEU A 51 -1.28 -3.41 -32.45
N MET A 52 -1.04 -4.59 -33.02
CA MET A 52 -1.10 -5.86 -32.30
C MET A 52 -0.05 -5.93 -31.18
N GLN A 53 1.19 -5.49 -31.43
CA GLN A 53 2.24 -5.42 -30.41
C GLN A 53 1.89 -4.45 -29.27
N LEU A 54 1.33 -3.27 -29.59
CA LEU A 54 0.84 -2.33 -28.59
C LEU A 54 -0.26 -2.97 -27.74
N PHE A 55 -1.23 -3.60 -28.39
CA PHE A 55 -2.33 -4.27 -27.71
C PHE A 55 -1.83 -5.37 -26.77
N LYS A 56 -0.97 -6.30 -27.23
CA LYS A 56 -0.33 -7.32 -26.37
C LYS A 56 0.41 -6.73 -25.16
N THR A 57 1.04 -5.57 -25.32
CA THR A 57 1.82 -4.94 -24.25
C THR A 57 0.95 -4.27 -23.18
N PHE A 58 -0.24 -3.77 -23.57
CA PHE A 58 -1.06 -2.88 -22.74
C PHE A 58 -2.48 -3.38 -22.47
N ASP A 59 -2.93 -4.50 -23.04
CA ASP A 59 -4.32 -5.01 -22.90
C ASP A 59 -4.74 -5.21 -21.44
N ASN A 60 -3.81 -5.65 -20.58
CA ASN A 60 -4.09 -5.81 -19.14
C ASN A 60 -3.96 -4.52 -18.31
N LYS A 61 -3.60 -3.39 -18.93
CA LYS A 61 -3.33 -2.10 -18.27
C LYS A 61 -4.26 -0.99 -18.74
N LEU A 62 -4.68 -1.02 -19.99
CA LEU A 62 -5.45 0.04 -20.64
C LEU A 62 -6.57 -0.57 -21.48
N GLU A 63 -7.71 0.12 -21.48
CA GLU A 63 -8.82 -0.23 -22.37
C GLU A 63 -8.43 -0.06 -23.84
N LYS A 64 -8.97 -0.92 -24.71
CA LYS A 64 -8.78 -0.87 -26.18
C LYS A 64 -9.03 0.51 -26.76
N THR A 65 -10.01 1.24 -26.23
CA THR A 65 -10.38 2.61 -26.63
C THR A 65 -9.25 3.61 -26.42
N ILE A 66 -8.53 3.52 -25.30
CA ILE A 66 -7.38 4.38 -24.98
C ILE A 66 -6.23 4.09 -25.95
N ILE A 67 -5.98 2.81 -26.24
CA ILE A 67 -4.95 2.37 -27.18
C ILE A 67 -5.26 2.92 -28.59
N SER A 68 -6.48 2.74 -29.08
CA SER A 68 -6.92 3.27 -30.39
C SER A 68 -6.82 4.78 -30.48
N GLN A 69 -7.30 5.50 -29.45
CA GLN A 69 -7.31 6.95 -29.49
C GLN A 69 -5.88 7.50 -29.51
N THR A 70 -4.99 6.93 -28.69
CA THR A 70 -3.58 7.32 -28.66
C THR A 70 -2.90 6.98 -29.98
N TRP A 71 -3.16 5.79 -30.54
CA TRP A 71 -2.65 5.38 -31.85
C TRP A 71 -3.01 6.38 -32.95
N ARG A 72 -4.26 6.83 -33.01
CA ARG A 72 -4.72 7.84 -33.97
C ARG A 72 -4.10 9.21 -33.70
N ASN A 73 -4.03 9.64 -32.44
CA ASN A 73 -3.45 10.93 -32.05
C ASN A 73 -1.95 11.02 -32.36
N CYS A 74 -1.23 9.90 -32.33
CA CYS A 74 0.18 9.80 -32.69
C CYS A 74 0.39 9.49 -34.18
N ASN A 75 -0.58 9.81 -35.03
CA ASN A 75 -0.53 9.59 -36.48
C ASN A 75 -0.16 8.15 -36.89
N GLN A 76 -0.52 7.17 -36.07
CA GLN A 76 -0.20 5.75 -36.30
C GLN A 76 1.30 5.45 -36.33
N ILE A 77 2.11 6.26 -35.63
CA ILE A 77 3.55 6.05 -35.43
C ILE A 77 3.74 5.19 -34.17
N PHE A 78 4.35 4.02 -34.33
CA PHE A 78 4.52 3.04 -33.26
C PHE A 78 5.31 3.57 -32.06
N VAL A 79 6.47 4.17 -32.30
CA VAL A 79 7.38 4.65 -31.23
C VAL A 79 6.69 5.72 -30.39
N ASP A 80 6.04 6.68 -31.04
CA ASP A 80 5.32 7.78 -30.39
C ASP A 80 4.13 7.26 -29.58
N THR A 81 3.33 6.36 -30.18
CA THR A 81 2.19 5.74 -29.50
C THR A 81 2.64 4.94 -28.28
N PHE A 82 3.71 4.14 -28.42
CA PHE A 82 4.25 3.33 -27.34
C PHE A 82 4.71 4.20 -26.17
N ALA A 83 5.47 5.28 -26.44
CA ALA A 83 5.93 6.22 -25.43
C ALA A 83 4.75 6.85 -24.68
N LYS A 84 3.71 7.29 -25.40
CA LYS A 84 2.53 7.92 -24.80
C LYS A 84 1.69 6.94 -23.97
N LEU A 85 1.48 5.71 -24.43
CA LEU A 85 0.77 4.69 -23.65
C LEU A 85 1.55 4.29 -22.38
N ARG A 86 2.89 4.25 -22.45
CA ARG A 86 3.74 4.05 -21.27
C ARG A 86 3.60 5.19 -20.26
N GLU A 87 3.56 6.45 -20.72
CA GLU A 87 3.31 7.64 -19.88
C GLU A 87 1.94 7.56 -19.21
N ILE A 88 0.88 7.19 -19.95
CA ILE A 88 -0.47 7.00 -19.40
C ILE A 88 -0.48 5.90 -18.33
N CYS A 89 0.20 4.78 -18.58
CA CYS A 89 0.34 3.71 -17.58
C CYS A 89 1.12 4.15 -16.34
N ALA A 90 2.15 4.98 -16.50
CA ALA A 90 2.93 5.49 -15.38
C ALA A 90 2.10 6.44 -14.51
N THR A 91 1.34 7.34 -15.14
CA THR A 91 0.49 8.32 -14.43
C THR A 91 -0.72 7.67 -13.76
N SER A 92 -1.36 6.66 -14.38
CA SER A 92 -2.47 5.92 -13.75
C SER A 92 -1.99 5.12 -12.52
N ASN A 93 -0.82 4.49 -12.62
CA ASN A 93 -0.17 3.82 -11.48
C ASN A 93 0.23 4.80 -10.38
N LEU A 94 0.78 5.96 -10.74
CA LEU A 94 1.11 7.04 -9.79
C LEU A 94 -0.13 7.58 -9.08
N ASN A 95 -1.26 7.73 -9.77
CA ASN A 95 -2.50 8.19 -9.14
C ASN A 95 -3.06 7.16 -8.16
N LYS A 96 -3.01 5.87 -8.50
CA LYS A 96 -3.35 4.76 -7.60
C LYS A 96 -2.39 4.68 -6.41
N LEU A 97 -1.10 4.88 -6.65
CA LEU A 97 -0.07 4.95 -5.62
C LEU A 97 -0.31 6.17 -4.72
N ASN A 98 -0.65 7.34 -5.25
CA ASN A 98 -0.97 8.55 -4.48
C ASN A 98 -2.26 8.40 -3.68
N THR A 99 -3.26 7.66 -4.17
CA THR A 99 -4.45 7.34 -3.36
C THR A 99 -4.09 6.42 -2.20
N LEU A 100 -3.28 5.39 -2.45
CA LEU A 100 -2.76 4.51 -1.41
C LEU A 100 -1.83 5.26 -0.46
N GLN A 101 -0.99 6.16 -0.97
CA GLN A 101 -0.09 7.02 -0.22
C GLN A 101 -0.92 7.95 0.66
N ASN A 102 -1.98 8.59 0.17
CA ASN A 102 -2.85 9.44 0.98
C ASN A 102 -3.60 8.63 2.06
N ILE A 103 -4.04 7.40 1.76
CA ILE A 103 -4.62 6.48 2.75
C ILE A 103 -3.57 6.04 3.78
N ILE A 104 -2.32 5.86 3.36
CA ILE A 104 -1.19 5.51 4.23
C ILE A 104 -0.70 6.72 5.03
N THR A 105 -0.70 7.93 4.46
CA THR A 105 -0.28 9.18 5.10
C THR A 105 -1.29 9.59 6.17
N VAL A 106 -2.59 9.42 5.91
CA VAL A 106 -3.64 9.53 6.94
C VAL A 106 -3.48 8.47 8.03
N LYS A 107 -2.84 7.33 7.74
CA LYS A 107 -2.46 6.30 8.73
C LYS A 107 -1.05 6.48 9.31
N SER A 108 -0.21 7.35 8.76
CA SER A 108 1.22 7.51 9.12
C SER A 108 1.50 8.81 9.85
N GLU A 109 0.54 9.74 9.93
CA GLU A 109 0.40 10.49 11.16
C GLU A 109 0.07 9.46 12.23
N GLU A 110 1.10 9.05 13.00
CA GLU A 110 0.87 8.33 14.23
C GLU A 110 -0.15 9.16 15.01
N GLU A 111 -1.38 8.64 15.16
CA GLU A 111 -2.42 9.30 15.94
C GLU A 111 -1.75 9.76 17.24
N LYS A 112 -1.82 11.06 17.54
CA LYS A 112 -1.06 11.69 18.63
C LYS A 112 -1.25 10.91 19.94
N GLU A 113 -2.42 10.30 20.07
CA GLU A 113 -2.85 9.39 21.10
C GLU A 113 -1.98 8.12 21.20
N LEU A 114 -1.76 7.45 20.07
CA LEU A 114 -0.94 6.25 19.94
C LEU A 114 0.52 6.54 20.30
N LYS A 115 1.05 7.68 19.84
CA LYS A 115 2.41 8.12 20.14
C LYS A 115 2.63 8.28 21.64
N ILE A 116 1.75 9.01 22.33
CA ILE A 116 1.82 9.21 23.78
C ILE A 116 1.74 7.86 24.52
N THR A 117 0.82 6.99 24.10
CA THR A 117 0.64 5.66 24.70
C THR A 117 1.92 4.82 24.58
N ARG A 118 2.55 4.81 23.39
CA ARG A 118 3.79 4.06 23.12
C ARG A 118 4.97 4.60 23.90
N GLU A 119 5.18 5.92 23.91
CA GLU A 119 6.27 6.56 24.67
C GLU A 119 6.18 6.19 26.16
N MET A 120 4.96 6.23 26.73
CA MET A 120 4.75 5.83 28.12
C MET A 120 5.00 4.33 28.35
N CYS A 121 4.53 3.46 27.45
CA CYS A 121 4.79 2.02 27.53
C CYS A 121 6.29 1.70 27.48
N LEU A 122 7.03 2.33 26.55
CA LEU A 122 8.47 2.15 26.43
C LEU A 122 9.20 2.58 27.71
N HIS A 123 8.79 3.71 28.31
CA HIS A 123 9.38 4.19 29.55
C HIS A 123 9.19 3.19 30.71
N ILE A 124 7.96 2.66 30.85
CA ILE A 124 7.62 1.68 31.88
C ILE A 124 8.39 0.37 31.68
N LEU A 125 8.34 -0.20 30.47
CA LEU A 125 9.02 -1.44 30.12
C LEU A 125 10.52 -1.32 30.32
N TRP A 126 11.12 -0.20 29.90
CA TRP A 126 12.54 0.06 30.08
C TRP A 126 12.93 0.12 31.57
N ASN A 127 12.15 0.80 32.41
CA ASN A 127 12.42 0.87 33.84
C ASN A 127 12.40 -0.51 34.51
N ILE A 128 11.46 -1.38 34.14
CA ILE A 128 11.38 -2.75 34.66
C ILE A 128 12.54 -3.61 34.16
N LEU A 129 12.83 -3.57 32.84
CA LEU A 129 13.91 -4.34 32.22
C LEU A 129 15.28 -3.95 32.78
N LYS A 130 15.51 -2.65 33.01
CA LYS A 130 16.76 -2.12 33.57
C LYS A 130 16.94 -2.47 35.05
N TYR A 131 15.84 -2.49 35.82
CA TYR A 131 15.87 -2.66 37.27
C TYR A 131 14.91 -3.75 37.75
N PRO A 132 15.09 -5.01 37.31
CA PRO A 132 14.09 -6.05 37.52
C PRO A 132 13.83 -6.33 39.01
N LYS A 133 14.82 -6.16 39.91
CA LYS A 133 14.64 -6.43 41.35
C LYS A 133 13.94 -5.32 42.13
N HIS A 134 13.71 -4.14 41.53
CA HIS A 134 13.18 -2.99 42.24
C HIS A 134 11.65 -2.93 42.12
N ILE A 135 10.95 -3.26 43.21
CA ILE A 135 9.48 -3.33 43.25
C ILE A 135 8.81 -2.01 42.86
N LYS A 136 9.43 -0.87 43.17
CA LYS A 136 8.89 0.46 42.83
C LYS A 136 8.64 0.67 41.33
N PHE A 137 9.41 0.03 40.44
CA PHE A 137 9.21 0.17 38.99
C PHE A 137 8.15 -0.79 38.44
N ARG A 138 7.69 -1.72 39.28
CA ARG A 138 6.61 -2.67 38.98
C ARG A 138 5.26 -2.15 39.45
N GLN A 139 5.22 -0.96 40.04
CA GLN A 139 4.01 -0.32 40.53
C GLN A 139 3.84 1.01 39.80
N ILE A 140 2.64 1.27 39.29
CA ILE A 140 2.29 2.54 38.65
C ILE A 140 1.10 3.12 39.39
N HIS A 141 1.33 4.25 40.05
CA HIS A 141 0.26 4.96 40.71
C HIS A 141 -0.70 5.56 39.69
N LYS A 142 -2.00 5.24 39.82
CA LYS A 142 -3.04 5.70 38.88
C LYS A 142 -3.06 7.21 38.74
N GLN A 143 -2.94 7.92 39.87
CA GLN A 143 -2.96 9.37 39.89
C GLN A 143 -1.74 9.97 39.15
N ALA A 144 -0.56 9.40 39.34
CA ALA A 144 0.65 9.84 38.66
C ALA A 144 0.57 9.59 37.14
N LEU A 145 0.08 8.41 36.74
CA LEU A 145 -0.17 8.07 35.34
C LEU A 145 -1.19 9.03 34.70
N TYR A 146 -2.32 9.27 35.39
CA TYR A 146 -3.36 10.19 34.95
C TYR A 146 -2.82 11.60 34.70
N TYR A 147 -2.12 12.18 35.68
CA TYR A 147 -1.57 13.53 35.54
C TYR A 147 -0.54 13.63 34.42
N TYR A 148 0.32 12.63 34.29
CA TYR A 148 1.32 12.59 33.23
C TYR A 148 0.66 12.57 31.84
N LEU A 149 -0.28 11.64 31.63
CA LEU A 149 -0.99 11.50 30.36
C LEU A 149 -1.83 12.75 30.04
N ALA A 150 -2.51 13.33 31.03
CA ALA A 150 -3.30 14.55 30.84
C ALA A 150 -2.42 15.72 30.37
N LYS A 151 -1.25 15.89 30.98
CA LYS A 151 -0.28 16.91 30.58
C LYS A 151 0.20 16.68 29.14
N GLN A 152 0.60 15.45 28.79
CA GLN A 152 1.06 15.13 27.44
C GLN A 152 -0.03 15.34 26.39
N CYS A 153 -1.26 14.88 26.66
CA CYS A 153 -2.39 15.06 25.76
C CYS A 153 -2.70 16.54 25.52
N HIS A 154 -2.65 17.36 26.58
CA HIS A 154 -2.85 18.81 26.46
C HIS A 154 -1.77 19.46 25.59
N THR A 155 -0.50 19.07 25.77
CA THR A 155 0.62 19.61 24.97
C THR A 155 0.54 19.20 23.50
N SER A 156 0.12 17.96 23.19
CA SER A 156 0.04 17.46 21.81
C SER A 156 -1.31 17.73 21.13
N GLY A 157 -2.32 18.15 21.88
CA GLY A 157 -3.71 18.27 21.41
C GLY A 157 -4.33 16.92 21.06
N ALA A 158 -4.05 15.89 21.87
CA ALA A 158 -4.59 14.54 21.73
C ALA A 158 -5.83 14.34 22.63
N ASP A 159 -6.71 13.41 22.25
CA ASP A 159 -7.86 13.02 23.08
C ASP A 159 -7.40 12.23 24.31
N PHE A 160 -7.45 12.89 25.47
CA PHE A 160 -7.05 12.29 26.74
C PHE A 160 -7.81 11.01 27.09
N LYS A 161 -9.12 10.94 26.80
CA LYS A 161 -9.93 9.76 27.12
C LYS A 161 -9.49 8.57 26.29
N GLN A 162 -9.19 8.78 25.01
CA GLN A 162 -8.67 7.75 24.12
C GLN A 162 -7.29 7.26 24.55
N VAL A 163 -6.37 8.18 24.86
CA VAL A 163 -5.02 7.84 25.38
C VAL A 163 -5.10 7.05 26.67
N PHE A 164 -5.91 7.51 27.63
CA PHE A 164 -6.03 6.84 28.93
C PHE A 164 -6.59 5.42 28.77
N THR A 165 -7.65 5.26 27.96
CA THR A 165 -8.24 3.94 27.65
C THR A 165 -7.27 3.04 26.88
N GLY A 166 -6.49 3.60 25.96
CA GLY A 166 -5.42 2.91 25.25
C GLY A 166 -4.35 2.40 26.21
N MET A 167 -3.87 3.27 27.09
CA MET A 167 -2.84 2.94 28.08
C MET A 167 -3.30 1.83 29.04
N GLU A 168 -4.55 1.87 29.54
CA GLU A 168 -5.05 0.81 30.41
C GLU A 168 -5.06 -0.56 29.71
N ARG A 169 -5.43 -0.60 28.43
CA ARG A 169 -5.39 -1.83 27.61
C ARG A 169 -3.95 -2.32 27.40
N GLU A 170 -3.01 -1.44 27.10
CA GLU A 170 -1.59 -1.80 26.93
C GLU A 170 -0.97 -2.33 28.23
N LEU A 171 -1.28 -1.71 29.37
CA LEU A 171 -0.80 -2.20 30.68
C LEU A 171 -1.32 -3.61 30.98
N GLN A 172 -2.60 -3.87 30.71
CA GLN A 172 -3.18 -5.21 30.83
C GLN A 172 -2.51 -6.21 29.90
N TYR A 173 -2.28 -5.84 28.63
CA TYR A 173 -1.61 -6.66 27.64
C TYR A 173 -0.18 -7.03 28.05
N ILE A 174 0.57 -6.08 28.62
CA ILE A 174 1.92 -6.30 29.16
C ILE A 174 1.90 -7.23 30.39
N GLY A 175 0.78 -7.29 31.12
CA GLY A 175 0.57 -8.15 32.28
C GLY A 175 0.47 -7.42 33.62
N PHE A 176 0.32 -6.09 33.62
CA PHE A 176 -0.07 -5.37 34.83
C PHE A 176 -1.51 -5.70 35.21
N LYS A 177 -1.77 -5.75 36.51
CA LYS A 177 -3.12 -5.92 37.05
C LYS A 177 -3.45 -4.74 37.95
N LYS A 178 -4.72 -4.36 37.93
CA LYS A 178 -5.25 -3.33 38.81
C LYS A 178 -5.66 -3.97 40.13
N GLU A 179 -5.22 -3.40 41.24
CA GLU A 179 -5.61 -3.87 42.59
C GLU A 179 -6.65 -2.93 43.22
N ASN A 180 -7.07 -3.24 44.45
CA ASN A 180 -8.11 -2.49 45.18
C ASN A 180 -7.72 -1.03 45.47
N ASP A 181 -6.41 -0.72 45.46
CA ASP A 181 -5.87 0.62 45.63
C ASP A 181 -5.88 1.44 44.33
N ASP A 182 -6.54 0.92 43.29
CA ASP A 182 -6.65 1.51 41.96
C ASP A 182 -5.30 1.60 41.21
N ASN A 183 -4.19 1.17 41.80
CA ASN A 183 -2.86 1.20 41.20
C ASN A 183 -2.62 -0.03 40.32
N TRP A 184 -1.65 0.08 39.41
CA TRP A 184 -1.25 -1.00 38.52
C TRP A 184 -0.01 -1.70 39.06
N HIS A 185 -0.09 -3.03 39.19
CA HIS A 185 0.97 -3.86 39.75
C HIS A 185 1.40 -4.93 38.76
N TYR A 186 2.70 -5.04 38.54
CA TYR A 186 3.31 -6.07 37.69
C TYR A 186 3.73 -7.29 38.51
N GLN A 187 3.06 -8.42 38.30
CA GLN A 187 3.28 -9.62 39.11
C GLN A 187 4.60 -10.32 38.76
N TYR A 188 5.34 -10.74 39.80
CA TYR A 188 6.70 -11.33 39.68
C TYR A 188 6.76 -12.63 38.86
N LYS A 189 5.62 -13.27 38.62
CA LYS A 189 5.55 -14.57 37.95
C LYS A 189 5.75 -14.50 36.43
N ILE A 190 5.78 -13.31 35.83
CA ILE A 190 5.90 -13.18 34.38
C ILE A 190 7.38 -13.22 33.97
N PRO A 191 7.78 -14.06 32.97
CA PRO A 191 9.17 -14.17 32.53
C PRO A 191 9.71 -12.85 31.93
N LEU A 192 10.97 -12.52 32.21
CA LEU A 192 11.69 -11.37 31.62
C LEU A 192 11.63 -11.38 30.07
N LEU A 193 11.59 -12.58 29.48
CA LEU A 193 11.42 -12.78 28.03
C LEU A 193 10.11 -12.17 27.50
N HIS A 194 9.02 -12.25 28.25
CA HIS A 194 7.75 -11.66 27.85
C HIS A 194 7.85 -10.13 27.82
N LEU A 195 8.42 -9.51 28.86
CA LEU A 195 8.67 -8.05 28.89
C LEU A 195 9.56 -7.59 27.73
N TRP A 196 10.59 -8.36 27.41
CA TRP A 196 11.46 -8.09 26.27
C TRP A 196 10.69 -8.14 24.95
N ASN A 197 9.82 -9.13 24.77
CA ASN A 197 8.97 -9.25 23.59
C ASN A 197 7.96 -8.09 23.50
N CYS A 198 7.36 -7.67 24.61
CA CYS A 198 6.51 -6.48 24.67
C CYS A 198 7.29 -5.23 24.25
N TYR A 199 8.49 -5.02 24.81
CA TYR A 199 9.34 -3.89 24.47
C TYR A 199 9.69 -3.88 22.98
N ARG A 200 10.14 -5.01 22.44
CA ARG A 200 10.45 -5.16 21.01
C ARG A 200 9.22 -4.87 20.14
N SER A 201 8.05 -5.35 20.54
CA SER A 201 6.80 -5.09 19.82
C SER A 201 6.48 -3.59 19.79
N VAL A 202 6.53 -2.89 20.93
CA VAL A 202 6.24 -1.45 20.99
C VAL A 202 7.24 -0.65 20.14
N VAL A 203 8.53 -1.00 20.18
CA VAL A 203 9.57 -0.38 19.33
C VAL A 203 9.34 -0.65 17.85
N SER A 204 9.01 -1.88 17.43
CA SER A 204 8.81 -2.20 16.01
C SER A 204 7.63 -1.47 15.39
N HIS A 205 6.65 -1.10 16.22
CA HIS A 205 5.48 -0.35 15.80
C HIS A 205 5.74 1.15 15.66
N GLN A 206 6.84 1.67 16.20
CA GLN A 206 7.24 3.08 16.10
C GLN A 206 7.69 3.49 14.69
N ILE A 207 7.47 2.63 13.67
CA ILE A 207 7.97 2.70 12.28
C ILE A 207 8.65 4.04 12.02
N MET A 208 9.98 3.98 12.22
CA MET A 208 10.96 4.95 11.78
C MET A 208 10.45 5.54 10.47
N TYR A 209 10.24 6.85 10.43
CA TYR A 209 10.17 7.58 9.17
C TYR A 209 11.39 7.12 8.36
N VAL A 210 11.18 6.17 7.46
CA VAL A 210 12.10 5.92 6.37
C VAL A 210 11.93 7.19 5.57
N VAL A 211 12.77 8.17 5.90
CA VAL A 211 12.99 9.35 5.11
C VAL A 211 13.39 8.80 3.76
N ASN A 212 12.43 8.67 2.85
CA ASN A 212 12.72 8.69 1.44
C ASN A 212 13.33 10.07 1.21
N LYS A 213 14.65 10.18 1.42
CA LYS A 213 15.47 11.19 0.79
C LYS A 213 15.36 10.88 -0.70
N THR A 214 14.27 11.30 -1.32
CA THR A 214 14.32 11.67 -2.73
C THR A 214 15.37 12.75 -2.77
N ASN A 215 16.54 12.39 -3.29
CA ASN A 215 17.58 13.32 -3.64
C ASN A 215 16.93 14.35 -4.56
N ASP A 216 16.65 15.54 -4.05
CA ASP A 216 16.49 16.73 -4.87
C ASP A 216 17.85 16.98 -5.54
N ILE A 217 18.05 16.30 -6.67
CA ILE A 217 19.07 16.65 -7.65
C ILE A 217 18.48 17.87 -8.36
N ASN A 218 18.86 19.05 -7.89
CA ASN A 218 18.69 20.28 -8.66
C ASN A 218 19.47 20.12 -9.98
N ILE A 219 18.75 20.16 -11.10
CA ILE A 219 19.28 20.46 -12.44
C ILE A 219 19.28 21.97 -12.60
#